data_AF-A0A699RQD2-F1
#
_entry.id   AF-A0A699RQD2-F1
#
_cell.length_a   1.000
_cell.length_b   1.000
_cell.length_c   1.000
_cell.angle_alpha   90.00
_cell.angle_beta   90.00
_cell.angle_gamma   90.00
#
_symmetry.space_group_name_H-M   'P 1'
#
loop_
_entity.id
_entity.type
_entity.pdbx_description
1 polymer ?
#
loop_
_entity_poly.entity_id
_entity_poly.type
_entity_poly.pdbx_seq_one_letter_code
_entity_poly.pdbx_strand_id
1 'polypeptide(L)'
;NQKDYFPSVHKDLKVVEPKTPHLDYAFLGENEKWPVIISKDLSVNEKSALINVLKSRKKAIAWKLTDIRGIDPKFCSHKILLEDDFSPKVLSQRRVNSKIHDVIKKEFKKLLDA
;
A
#
# COMPACT_ATOMS: atom_id res chain seq x y z
N ASN A 1 -15.42 12.12 20.51
CA ASN A 1 -14.77 12.64 19.29
C ASN A 1 -13.95 11.57 18.61
N GLN A 2 -14.57 10.82 17.70
CA GLN A 2 -13.96 9.70 16.95
C GLN A 2 -13.20 10.18 15.69
N LYS A 3 -13.20 11.49 15.43
CA LYS A 3 -12.59 12.10 14.24
C LYS A 3 -11.06 12.14 14.28
N ASP A 4 -10.46 11.96 15.45
CA ASP A 4 -9.01 12.06 15.65
C ASP A 4 -8.29 10.71 15.55
N TYR A 5 -9.02 9.60 15.35
CA TYR A 5 -8.43 8.25 15.33
C TYR A 5 -8.02 7.75 13.94
N PHE A 6 -8.38 8.47 12.86
CA PHE A 6 -7.92 8.11 11.52
C PHE A 6 -6.52 8.68 11.31
N PRO A 7 -5.46 7.86 11.23
CA PRO A 7 -4.15 8.35 10.87
C PRO A 7 -4.28 8.96 9.47
N SER A 8 -3.78 10.18 9.30
CA SER A 8 -3.70 10.82 7.98
C SER A 8 -3.00 9.85 7.03
N VAL A 9 -3.74 9.27 6.07
CA VAL A 9 -3.24 8.23 5.18
C VAL A 9 -2.38 8.89 4.11
N HIS A 10 -1.21 9.36 4.50
CA HIS A 10 -0.13 9.68 3.58
C HIS A 10 0.81 8.48 3.53
N LYS A 11 0.42 7.50 2.73
CA LYS A 11 1.36 6.52 2.19
C LYS A 11 1.34 6.70 0.67
N ASP A 12 2.22 7.55 0.17
CA ASP A 12 2.64 7.40 -1.22
C ASP A 12 3.13 5.95 -1.39
N LEU A 13 2.77 5.30 -2.50
CA LEU A 13 3.25 3.95 -2.79
C LEU A 13 4.79 4.00 -2.79
N LYS A 14 5.42 3.35 -1.81
CA LYS A 14 6.88 3.25 -1.76
C LYS A 14 7.35 2.54 -3.02
N VAL A 15 8.26 3.17 -3.77
CA VAL A 15 8.98 2.52 -4.86
C VAL A 15 9.82 1.41 -4.24
N VAL A 16 9.43 0.16 -4.47
CA VAL A 16 10.15 -1.03 -4.00
C VAL A 16 11.19 -1.40 -5.05
N GLU A 17 12.47 -1.48 -4.66
CA GLU A 17 13.53 -2.03 -5.50
C GLU A 17 13.19 -3.46 -5.93
N PRO A 18 13.31 -3.84 -7.21
CA PRO A 18 12.98 -5.16 -7.69
C PRO A 18 14.05 -6.10 -7.14
N LYS A 19 13.69 -6.91 -6.15
CA LYS A 19 14.62 -7.86 -5.52
C LYS A 19 14.93 -9.09 -6.39
N THR A 20 14.51 -9.11 -7.65
CA THR A 20 14.63 -10.28 -8.52
C THR A 20 15.46 -10.00 -9.78
N PRO A 21 16.32 -10.94 -10.21
CA PRO A 21 17.29 -10.71 -11.29
C PRO A 21 16.68 -10.57 -12.70
N HIS A 22 15.40 -10.92 -12.85
CA HIS A 22 14.66 -10.89 -14.11
C HIS A 22 13.82 -9.61 -14.29
N LEU A 23 13.89 -8.66 -13.35
CA LEU A 23 13.16 -7.40 -13.41
C LEU A 23 14.11 -6.22 -13.59
N ASP A 24 13.65 -5.19 -14.29
CA ASP A 24 14.39 -3.99 -14.64
C ASP A 24 13.48 -2.75 -14.52
N TYR A 25 14.07 -1.57 -14.34
CA TYR A 25 13.32 -0.31 -14.26
C TYR A 25 13.21 0.39 -15.60
N ALA A 26 12.03 0.96 -15.85
CA ALA A 26 11.78 1.89 -16.94
C ALA A 26 11.00 3.09 -16.42
N PHE A 27 11.11 4.24 -17.09
CA PHE A 27 10.46 5.47 -16.66
C PHE A 27 9.49 6.03 -17.72
N LEU A 28 8.28 6.41 -17.31
CA LEU A 28 7.20 6.87 -18.21
C LEU A 28 7.03 8.40 -18.32
N GLY A 29 7.97 9.21 -17.82
CA GLY A 29 7.88 10.66 -17.88
C GLY A 29 9.24 11.36 -17.96
N GLU A 30 9.19 12.66 -18.16
CA GLU A 30 10.36 13.54 -18.07
C GLU A 30 10.91 13.49 -16.63
N ASN A 31 12.24 13.44 -16.51
CA ASN A 31 12.98 13.40 -15.23
C ASN A 31 12.68 12.17 -14.35
N GLU A 32 12.48 10.98 -14.94
CA GLU A 32 12.42 9.70 -14.19
C GLU A 32 11.30 9.63 -13.12
N LYS A 33 10.27 10.47 -13.25
CA LYS A 33 9.26 10.67 -12.20
C LYS A 33 8.31 9.49 -11.97
N TRP A 34 8.15 8.60 -12.96
CA TRP A 34 7.17 7.51 -12.95
C TRP A 34 7.87 6.18 -13.24
N PRO A 35 8.42 5.52 -12.20
CA PRO A 35 9.12 4.24 -12.37
C PRO A 35 8.13 3.11 -12.63
N VAL A 36 8.51 2.20 -13.52
CA VAL A 36 7.77 0.99 -13.89
C VAL A 36 8.73 -0.16 -13.86
N ILE A 37 8.28 -1.29 -13.33
CA ILE A 37 9.07 -2.52 -13.33
C ILE A 37 8.66 -3.33 -14.56
N ILE A 38 9.62 -3.65 -15.40
CA ILE A 38 9.45 -4.44 -16.62
C ILE A 38 10.36 -5.68 -16.57
N SER A 39 10.11 -6.66 -17.44
CA SER A 39 11.02 -7.81 -17.56
C SER A 39 12.35 -7.36 -18.18
N LYS A 40 13.44 -7.85 -17.59
CA LYS A 40 14.80 -7.62 -18.08
C LYS A 40 15.06 -8.32 -19.41
N ASP A 41 14.37 -9.44 -19.65
CA ASP A 41 14.55 -10.34 -20.80
C ASP A 41 13.90 -9.80 -22.10
N LEU A 42 13.23 -8.65 -22.04
CA LEU A 42 12.66 -8.01 -23.22
C LEU A 42 13.75 -7.47 -24.15
N SER A 43 13.59 -7.68 -25.45
CA SER A 43 14.46 -7.05 -26.46
C SER A 43 14.28 -5.53 -26.46
N VAL A 44 15.26 -4.79 -26.98
CA VAL A 44 15.22 -3.31 -27.03
C VAL A 44 13.96 -2.80 -27.76
N ASN A 45 13.57 -3.47 -28.84
CA ASN A 45 12.39 -3.14 -29.62
C ASN A 45 11.10 -3.36 -28.79
N GLU A 46 10.97 -4.50 -28.12
CA GLU A 46 9.82 -4.80 -27.26
C GLU A 46 9.74 -3.85 -26.06
N LYS A 47 10.87 -3.52 -25.43
CA LYS A 47 10.95 -2.54 -24.35
C LYS A 47 10.41 -1.18 -24.81
N SER A 48 10.86 -0.70 -25.98
CA SER A 48 10.41 0.59 -26.51
C SER A 48 8.92 0.59 -26.88
N ALA A 49 8.42 -0.49 -27.49
CA ALA A 49 7.01 -0.65 -27.83
C ALA A 49 6.13 -0.67 -26.57
N LEU A 50 6.54 -1.43 -25.55
CA LEU A 50 5.84 -1.49 -24.26
C LEU A 50 5.79 -0.11 -23.59
N ILE A 51 6.94 0.58 -23.50
CA ILE A 51 7.01 1.93 -22.92
C ILE A 51 6.08 2.89 -23.66
N ASN A 52 6.00 2.82 -24.99
CA ASN A 52 5.12 3.68 -25.78
C ASN A 52 3.63 3.39 -25.50
N VAL A 53 3.24 2.11 -25.41
CA VAL A 53 1.88 1.72 -25.01
C VAL A 53 1.55 2.24 -23.62
N LEU A 54 2.45 2.06 -22.65
CA LEU A 54 2.25 2.53 -21.28
C LEU A 54 2.19 4.06 -21.20
N LYS A 55 3.00 4.78 -21.99
CA LYS A 55 2.94 6.24 -22.13
C LYS A 55 1.59 6.72 -22.67
N SER A 56 0.98 5.99 -23.60
CA SER A 56 -0.37 6.31 -24.11
C SER A 56 -1.47 6.01 -23.09
N ARG A 57 -1.26 5.02 -22.21
CA ARG A 57 -2.25 4.52 -21.24
C ARG A 57 -1.93 4.92 -19.79
N LYS A 58 -1.25 6.05 -19.57
CA LYS A 58 -0.87 6.53 -18.23
C LYS A 58 -2.04 6.58 -17.22
N LYS A 59 -3.25 6.93 -17.68
CA LYS A 59 -4.46 7.02 -16.84
C LYS A 59 -4.94 5.66 -16.28
N ALA A 60 -4.46 4.55 -16.84
CA ALA A 60 -4.81 3.21 -16.37
C ALA A 60 -3.87 2.71 -15.26
N ILE A 61 -2.74 3.39 -15.03
CA ILE A 61 -1.75 3.02 -14.03
C ILE A 61 -1.94 3.93 -12.82
N ALA A 62 -2.12 3.32 -11.65
CA ALA A 62 -2.22 4.06 -10.40
C ALA A 62 -0.85 4.19 -9.75
N TRP A 63 -0.38 5.44 -9.58
CA TRP A 63 0.90 5.74 -8.90
C TRP A 63 0.70 6.12 -7.44
N LYS A 64 -0.49 6.64 -7.14
CA LYS A 64 -0.95 6.95 -5.79
C LYS A 64 -2.23 6.19 -5.49
N LEU A 65 -2.52 6.01 -4.21
CA LEU A 65 -3.80 5.44 -3.76
C LEU A 65 -5.00 6.22 -4.32
N THR A 66 -4.86 7.53 -4.51
CA THR A 66 -5.89 8.40 -5.11
C THR A 66 -6.18 8.10 -6.58
N ASP A 67 -5.25 7.45 -7.29
CA ASP A 67 -5.38 7.16 -8.72
C ASP A 67 -6.13 5.84 -8.99
N ILE A 68 -6.32 5.00 -7.96
CA ILE A 68 -7.04 3.72 -8.07
C ILE A 68 -8.55 3.99 -8.15
N ARG A 69 -9.09 4.09 -9.37
CA ARG A 69 -10.54 4.18 -9.60
C ARG A 69 -11.26 2.97 -8.99
N GLY A 70 -12.17 3.23 -8.06
CA GLY A 70 -12.97 2.21 -7.37
C GLY A 70 -12.57 1.99 -5.90
N ILE A 71 -11.42 2.49 -5.48
CA ILE A 71 -11.02 2.54 -4.07
C ILE A 71 -11.02 4.02 -3.66
N ASP A 72 -12.15 4.55 -3.22
CA ASP A 72 -12.13 5.85 -2.55
C ASP A 72 -11.60 5.63 -1.11
N PRO A 73 -10.48 6.26 -0.71
CA PRO A 73 -9.98 6.20 0.65
C PRO A 73 -11.02 6.60 1.71
N LYS A 74 -12.01 7.42 1.33
CA LYS A 74 -13.16 7.79 2.18
C LYS A 74 -14.22 6.68 2.28
N PHE A 75 -14.36 5.82 1.27
CA PHE A 75 -15.34 4.71 1.26
C PHE A 75 -14.75 3.38 1.75
N CYS A 76 -13.42 3.19 1.72
CA CYS A 76 -12.79 1.98 2.25
C CYS A 76 -12.73 1.92 3.79
N SER A 77 -13.31 2.88 4.50
CA SER A 77 -13.56 2.76 5.94
C SER A 77 -14.92 2.09 6.16
N HIS A 78 -14.92 0.83 6.61
CA HIS A 78 -16.12 0.25 7.19
C HIS A 78 -16.42 1.01 8.49
N LYS A 79 -17.58 1.65 8.58
CA LYS A 79 -18.04 2.29 9.81
C LYS A 79 -18.81 1.26 10.63
N ILE A 80 -18.30 0.95 11.81
CA ILE A 80 -19.05 0.22 12.83
C ILE A 80 -20.02 1.23 13.45
N LEU A 81 -21.33 1.02 13.26
CA LEU A 81 -22.36 1.84 13.89
C LEU A 81 -22.45 1.45 15.38
N LEU A 82 -22.51 2.44 16.26
CA LEU A 82 -22.71 2.29 17.70
C LEU A 82 -24.02 3.01 18.08
N GLU A 83 -24.64 2.61 19.18
CA GLU A 83 -25.81 3.29 19.75
C GLU A 83 -25.44 4.70 20.24
N ASP A 84 -26.39 5.65 20.16
CA ASP A 84 -26.13 7.07 20.45
C ASP A 84 -25.76 7.36 21.91
N ASP A 85 -26.18 6.50 22.84
CA ASP A 85 -25.89 6.57 24.28
C ASP A 85 -24.66 5.74 24.69
N PHE A 86 -23.95 5.13 23.72
CA PHE A 86 -22.80 4.29 24.01
C PHE A 86 -21.58 5.09 24.49
N SER A 87 -21.10 4.77 25.69
CA SER A 87 -19.83 5.27 26.22
C SER A 87 -18.67 4.28 25.97
N PRO A 88 -17.49 4.71 25.51
CA PRO A 88 -16.35 3.83 25.32
C PRO A 88 -15.91 3.20 26.65
N LYS A 89 -15.67 1.88 26.65
CA LYS A 89 -15.19 1.15 27.83
C LYS A 89 -13.74 0.72 27.63
N VAL A 90 -12.87 1.17 28.54
CA VAL A 90 -11.48 0.72 28.61
C VAL A 90 -11.40 -0.46 29.58
N LEU A 91 -10.99 -1.62 29.08
CA LEU A 91 -10.71 -2.79 29.91
C LEU A 91 -9.21 -2.91 30.14
N SER A 92 -8.80 -3.26 31.37
CA SER A 92 -7.40 -3.49 31.70
C SER A 92 -6.85 -4.66 30.89
N GLN A 93 -5.66 -4.49 30.31
CA GLN A 93 -4.97 -5.56 29.61
C GLN A 93 -4.72 -6.75 30.56
N ARG A 94 -5.12 -7.95 30.14
CA ARG A 94 -4.88 -9.17 30.92
C ARG A 94 -3.39 -9.49 30.94
N ARG A 95 -2.90 -10.01 32.08
CA ARG A 95 -1.55 -10.58 32.17
C ARG A 95 -1.47 -11.84 31.30
N VAL A 96 -0.42 -11.93 30.49
CA VAL A 96 -0.14 -13.07 29.60
C VAL A 96 1.14 -13.74 30.07
N ASN A 97 1.21 -15.08 29.95
CA ASN A 97 2.43 -15.84 30.23
C ASN A 97 3.56 -15.40 29.29
N SER A 98 4.78 -15.26 29.80
CA SER A 98 5.96 -14.81 29.03
C SER A 98 6.17 -15.62 27.75
N LYS A 99 6.04 -16.94 27.79
CA LYS A 99 6.19 -17.82 26.61
C LYS A 99 5.20 -17.47 25.49
N ILE A 100 3.97 -17.11 25.86
CA ILE A 100 2.91 -16.76 24.90
C ILE A 100 3.13 -15.33 24.40
N HIS A 101 3.56 -14.43 25.27
CA HIS A 101 3.83 -13.03 24.91
C HIS A 101 4.89 -12.93 23.79
N ASP A 102 5.95 -13.73 23.84
CA ASP A 102 6.99 -13.72 22.81
C ASP A 102 6.46 -14.16 21.43
N VAL A 103 5.57 -15.15 21.40
CA VAL A 103 4.89 -15.59 20.18
C VAL A 103 3.97 -14.49 19.65
N ILE A 104 3.14 -13.89 20.50
CA ILE A 104 2.25 -12.78 20.11
C ILE A 104 3.07 -11.63 19.51
N LYS A 105 4.19 -11.26 20.14
CA LYS A 105 5.05 -10.17 19.67
C LYS A 105 5.63 -10.47 18.28
N LYS A 106 6.04 -11.72 18.04
CA LYS A 106 6.54 -12.17 16.73
C LYS A 106 5.47 -12.07 15.65
N GLU A 107 4.28 -12.61 15.91
CA GLU A 107 3.17 -12.57 14.93
C GLU A 107 2.67 -11.14 14.69
N PHE A 108 2.55 -10.33 15.74
CA PHE A 108 2.17 -8.92 15.62
C PHE A 108 3.15 -8.14 14.74
N LYS A 109 4.46 -8.39 14.88
CA LYS A 109 5.45 -7.76 14.01
C LYS A 109 5.27 -8.16 12.54
N LYS A 110 4.96 -9.42 12.24
CA LYS A 110 4.64 -9.85 10.86
C LYS A 110 3.42 -9.13 10.30
N LEU A 111 2.41 -8.87 11.13
CA LEU A 111 1.21 -8.13 10.72
C LEU A 111 1.48 -6.63 10.49
N LEU A 112 2.44 -6.04 11.21
CA LEU A 112 2.82 -4.63 11.02
C LEU A 112 3.70 -4.41 9.78
N ASP A 113 4.53 -5.39 9.44
CA ASP A 113 5.43 -5.34 8.29
C ASP A 113 4.74 -5.71 6.96
N ALA A 114 3.52 -6.27 7.03
CA ALA A 114 2.67 -6.61 5.87
C ALA A 114 1.98 -5.37 5.28
#